data_AF-A0A496XS29-F1
#
_entry.id   AF-A0A496XS29-F1
#
_cell.length_a   1.000
_cell.length_b   1.000
_cell.length_c   1.000
_cell.angle_alpha   90.00
_cell.angle_beta   90.00
_cell.angle_gamma   90.00
#
_symmetry.space_group_name_H-M   'P 1'
#
loop_
_entity.id
_entity.type
_entity.pdbx_description
1 polymer ?
#
loop_
_entity_poly.entity_id
_entity_poly.type
_entity_poly.pdbx_seq_one_letter_code
_entity_poly.pdbx_strand_id
1 'polypeptide(L)'
;MKIFIPLILLVTLYSANLFSQAKDKEERKKRFSSDSEFSLLAVSGNSNNTALNLLTKNRWPIKINNIITFGGHYTYATDEETLDTKNWDINLRYERKVSKKLGFYLGTIYEVIPLRVTTPEIMWMWALAMR
;
A
#
# COMPACT_ATOMS: atom_id res chain seq x y z
N MET A 1 16.12 -36.99 -28.51
CA MET A 1 16.28 -35.55 -28.80
C MET A 1 15.37 -34.64 -27.93
N LYS A 2 15.21 -34.90 -26.62
CA LYS A 2 14.23 -34.16 -25.76
C LYS A 2 14.86 -33.44 -24.53
N ILE A 3 16.18 -33.49 -24.35
CA ILE A 3 16.88 -32.97 -23.15
C ILE A 3 17.61 -31.64 -23.44
N PHE A 4 17.72 -31.21 -24.70
CA PHE A 4 18.49 -30.02 -25.07
C PHE A 4 17.77 -28.68 -24.82
N ILE A 5 16.44 -28.66 -24.86
CA ILE A 5 15.63 -27.45 -24.68
C ILE A 5 15.77 -26.85 -23.26
N PRO A 6 15.69 -27.64 -22.16
CA PRO A 6 15.80 -27.06 -20.82
C PRO A 6 17.20 -26.50 -20.52
N LEU A 7 18.27 -27.08 -21.08
CA LEU A 7 19.64 -26.62 -20.83
C LEU A 7 19.93 -25.27 -21.49
N ILE A 8 19.42 -25.07 -22.72
CA ILE A 8 19.56 -23.79 -23.46
C ILE A 8 18.76 -22.68 -22.76
N LEU A 9 17.60 -23.00 -22.20
CA LEU A 9 16.81 -22.06 -21.40
C LEU A 9 17.53 -21.66 -20.10
N LEU A 10 18.20 -22.60 -19.44
CA LEU A 10 18.95 -22.32 -18.21
C LEU A 10 20.20 -21.47 -18.46
N VAL A 11 20.91 -21.72 -19.56
CA VAL A 11 22.09 -20.94 -19.97
C VAL A 11 21.69 -19.53 -20.43
N THR A 12 20.56 -19.36 -21.11
CA THR A 12 20.05 -18.03 -21.49
C THR A 12 19.55 -17.25 -20.28
N LEU A 13 18.90 -17.89 -19.30
CA LEU A 13 18.52 -17.27 -18.04
C LEU A 13 19.74 -16.88 -17.18
N TYR A 14 20.79 -17.70 -17.14
CA TYR A 14 21.99 -17.40 -16.37
C TYR A 14 22.83 -16.27 -16.99
N SER A 15 22.98 -16.28 -18.32
CA SER A 15 23.69 -15.21 -19.06
C SER A 15 22.94 -13.87 -19.05
N ALA A 16 21.60 -13.88 -19.05
CA ALA A 16 20.81 -12.67 -18.88
C ALA A 16 21.03 -12.00 -17.50
N ASN A 17 21.30 -12.79 -16.46
CA ASN A 17 21.63 -12.26 -15.13
C ASN A 17 23.04 -11.64 -15.07
N LEU A 18 24.00 -12.16 -15.85
CA LEU A 18 25.36 -11.61 -15.94
C LEU A 18 25.40 -10.30 -16.74
N PHE A 19 24.63 -10.20 -17.83
CA PHE A 19 24.59 -8.97 -18.64
C PHE A 19 23.84 -7.81 -17.96
N SER A 20 22.90 -8.13 -17.05
CA SER A 20 22.21 -7.10 -16.25
C SER A 20 23.11 -6.41 -15.23
N GLN A 21 24.22 -7.05 -14.78
CA GLN A 21 25.10 -6.47 -13.77
C GLN A 21 26.15 -5.52 -14.36
N ALA A 22 26.43 -5.60 -15.66
CA ALA A 22 27.45 -4.76 -16.31
C ALA A 22 26.95 -3.34 -16.67
N LYS A 23 25.63 -3.10 -16.73
CA LYS A 23 25.03 -1.77 -17.01
C LYS A 23 24.67 -0.95 -15.77
N ASP A 24 24.89 -1.50 -14.57
CA ASP A 24 24.49 -0.89 -13.29
C ASP A 24 25.46 0.21 -12.80
N LYS A 25 26.53 0.52 -13.54
CA LYS A 25 27.59 1.44 -13.07
C LYS A 25 27.30 2.93 -13.33
N GLU A 26 26.28 3.27 -14.13
CA GLU A 26 26.08 4.64 -14.65
C GLU A 26 24.80 5.36 -14.18
N GLU A 27 23.77 4.64 -13.68
CA GLU A 27 22.55 5.28 -13.16
C GLU A 27 22.68 5.66 -11.68
N ARG A 28 23.15 6.89 -11.45
CA ARG A 28 23.18 7.56 -10.15
C ARG A 28 21.81 7.56 -9.46
N LYS A 29 21.82 7.21 -8.17
CA LYS A 29 20.96 7.74 -7.08
C LYS A 29 19.48 7.94 -7.44
N LYS A 30 18.69 6.86 -7.53
CA LYS A 30 17.31 6.98 -7.03
C LYS A 30 17.45 7.33 -5.54
N ARG A 31 17.06 8.53 -5.16
CA ARG A 31 17.07 8.95 -3.75
C ARG A 31 15.80 8.44 -3.08
N PHE A 32 15.85 8.27 -1.77
CA PHE A 32 14.66 8.12 -0.95
C PHE A 32 13.66 9.23 -1.29
N SER A 33 12.38 8.90 -1.42
CA SER A 33 11.30 9.89 -1.55
C SER A 33 10.22 9.64 -0.51
N SER A 34 9.67 10.72 0.03
CA SER A 34 8.57 10.70 0.98
C SER A 34 7.54 11.73 0.53
N ASP A 35 6.33 11.29 0.27
CA ASP A 35 5.17 12.12 -0.04
C ASP A 35 4.20 12.00 1.12
N SER A 36 3.78 13.12 1.68
CA SER A 36 2.78 13.14 2.76
C SER A 36 1.74 14.22 2.47
N GLU A 37 0.48 13.88 2.69
CA GLU A 37 -0.67 14.75 2.47
C GLU A 37 -1.48 14.84 3.76
N PHE A 38 -1.88 16.06 4.09
CA PHE A 38 -2.77 16.38 5.20
C PHE A 38 -3.93 17.20 4.62
N SER A 39 -5.16 16.78 4.89
CA SER A 39 -6.36 17.50 4.51
C SER A 39 -7.33 17.57 5.68
N LEU A 40 -7.86 18.77 5.93
CA LEU A 40 -8.89 19.05 6.92
C LEU A 40 -10.02 19.80 6.23
N LEU A 41 -11.21 19.24 6.28
CA LEU A 41 -12.45 19.85 5.81
C LEU A 41 -13.35 20.08 7.02
N ALA A 42 -13.77 21.32 7.24
CA ALA A 42 -14.77 21.67 8.23
C ALA A 42 -15.88 22.46 7.54
N VAL A 43 -17.09 21.92 7.55
CA VAL A 43 -18.30 22.54 7.01
C VAL A 43 -19.22 22.83 8.18
N SER A 44 -19.67 24.08 8.30
CA SER A 44 -20.64 24.51 9.30
C SER A 44 -21.78 25.26 8.62
N GLY A 45 -23.02 24.96 9.02
CA GLY A 45 -24.24 25.47 8.39
C GLY A 45 -25.42 24.56 8.70
N ASN A 46 -26.12 24.08 7.67
CA ASN A 46 -27.25 23.15 7.82
C ASN A 46 -26.82 21.77 8.35
N SER A 47 -25.55 21.41 8.22
CA SER A 47 -24.95 20.22 8.83
C SER A 47 -23.53 20.59 9.30
N ASN A 48 -23.08 19.95 10.38
CA ASN A 48 -21.74 20.14 10.93
C ASN A 48 -20.88 18.92 10.59
N ASN A 49 -20.07 19.03 9.54
CA ASN A 49 -19.23 17.94 9.06
C ASN A 49 -17.76 18.31 9.23
N THR A 50 -16.99 17.41 9.82
CA THR A 50 -15.53 17.54 9.90
C THR A 50 -14.91 16.29 9.31
N ALA A 51 -13.99 16.44 8.37
CA ALA A 51 -13.23 15.33 7.80
C ALA A 51 -11.73 15.63 7.84
N LEU A 52 -10.95 14.65 8.27
CA LEU A 52 -9.51 14.66 8.36
C LEU A 52 -8.98 13.48 7.57
N ASN A 53 -8.03 13.76 6.68
CA ASN A 53 -7.34 12.74 5.88
C ASN A 53 -5.83 12.93 5.99
N LEU A 54 -5.15 11.84 6.29
CA LEU A 54 -3.69 11.74 6.29
C LEU A 54 -3.28 10.65 5.31
N LEU A 55 -2.34 10.96 4.44
CA LEU A 55 -1.71 9.99 3.55
C LEU A 55 -0.20 10.11 3.69
N THR A 56 0.50 9.00 3.80
CA THR A 56 1.96 8.97 3.73
C THR A 56 2.42 7.87 2.78
N LYS A 57 3.45 8.17 2.01
CA LYS A 57 4.08 7.22 1.08
C LYS A 57 5.58 7.45 1.05
N ASN A 58 6.30 6.44 1.51
CA ASN A 58 7.75 6.41 1.57
C ASN A 58 8.28 5.40 0.57
N ARG A 59 9.30 5.77 -0.19
CA ARG A 59 9.88 4.95 -1.26
C ARG A 59 11.39 4.86 -1.09
N TRP A 60 11.88 3.64 -0.84
CA TRP A 60 13.29 3.33 -0.71
C TRP A 60 13.78 2.51 -1.91
N PRO A 61 14.53 3.13 -2.83
CA PRO A 61 15.29 2.41 -3.84
C PRO A 61 16.50 1.73 -3.18
N ILE A 62 16.48 0.41 -3.03
CA ILE A 62 17.59 -0.36 -2.41
C ILE A 62 18.67 -0.68 -3.44
N LYS A 63 18.24 -1.00 -4.67
CA LYS A 63 19.12 -1.22 -5.84
C LYS A 63 18.46 -0.55 -7.05
N ILE A 64 19.18 -0.43 -8.16
CA ILE A 64 18.67 0.16 -9.40
C ILE A 64 17.32 -0.48 -9.81
N ASN A 65 17.21 -1.79 -9.60
CA ASN A 65 16.05 -2.58 -9.95
C ASN A 65 15.07 -2.89 -8.80
N ASN A 66 15.39 -2.51 -7.54
CA ASN A 66 14.58 -2.91 -6.38
C ASN A 66 14.08 -1.68 -5.61
N ILE A 67 12.78 -1.64 -5.34
CA ILE A 67 12.14 -0.53 -4.63
C ILE A 67 11.25 -1.12 -3.54
N ILE A 68 11.39 -0.63 -2.31
CA ILE A 68 10.41 -0.82 -1.25
C ILE A 68 9.57 0.44 -1.15
N THR A 69 8.25 0.28 -1.06
CA THR A 69 7.31 1.35 -0.75
C THR A 69 6.57 0.98 0.53
N PHE A 70 6.53 1.89 1.48
CA PHE A 70 5.71 1.79 2.69
C PHE A 70 4.82 3.00 2.74
N GLY A 71 3.54 2.79 2.98
CA GLY A 71 2.60 3.88 3.11
C GLY A 71 1.57 3.57 4.16
N GLY A 72 0.78 4.58 4.44
CA GLY A 72 -0.38 4.45 5.29
C GLY A 72 -1.35 5.58 5.02
N HIS A 73 -2.58 5.33 5.40
CA HIS A 73 -3.66 6.28 5.23
C HIS A 73 -4.53 6.24 6.49
N TYR A 74 -5.01 7.41 6.88
CA TYR A 74 -5.92 7.57 8.00
C TYR A 74 -7.00 8.56 7.61
N THR A 75 -8.26 8.13 7.71
CA THR A 75 -9.43 8.99 7.53
C THR A 75 -10.22 9.02 8.82
N TYR A 76 -10.65 10.20 9.20
CA TYR A 76 -11.59 10.44 10.28
C TYR A 76 -12.62 11.47 9.83
N ALA A 77 -13.90 11.12 9.85
CA ALA A 77 -14.98 12.03 9.52
C ALA A 77 -16.11 11.92 10.54
N THR A 78 -16.65 13.07 10.93
CA THR A 78 -17.80 13.21 11.81
C THR A 78 -18.89 14.01 11.13
N ASP A 79 -20.13 13.66 11.43
CA ASP A 79 -21.33 14.37 11.03
C ASP A 79 -22.17 14.65 12.27
N GLU A 80 -22.45 15.92 12.58
CA GLU A 80 -23.22 16.34 13.76
C GLU A 80 -22.72 15.70 15.06
N GLU A 81 -21.39 15.68 15.26
CA GLU A 81 -20.69 15.04 16.39
C GLU A 81 -20.78 13.51 16.44
N THR A 82 -21.47 12.88 15.50
CA THR A 82 -21.48 11.42 15.33
C THR A 82 -20.31 10.96 14.47
N LEU A 83 -19.69 9.83 14.84
CA LEU A 83 -18.61 9.25 14.05
C LEU A 83 -19.20 8.62 12.78
N ASP A 84 -18.90 9.21 11.62
CA ASP A 84 -19.36 8.70 10.34
C ASP A 84 -18.35 7.72 9.75
N THR A 85 -17.09 8.15 9.63
CA THR A 85 -16.00 7.36 9.07
C THR A 85 -14.79 7.41 9.98
N LYS A 86 -14.19 6.25 10.25
CA LYS A 86 -12.85 6.13 10.81
C LYS A 86 -12.21 4.97 10.09
N ASN A 87 -11.14 5.15 9.33
CA ASN A 87 -10.45 4.04 8.68
C ASN A 87 -8.96 4.30 8.74
N TRP A 88 -8.18 3.24 8.82
CA TRP A 88 -6.76 3.34 8.60
C TRP A 88 -6.23 2.11 7.89
N ASP A 89 -5.23 2.32 7.05
CA ASP A 89 -4.47 1.26 6.45
C ASP A 89 -2.97 1.52 6.54
N ILE A 90 -2.23 0.43 6.51
CA ILE A 90 -0.79 0.41 6.31
C ILE A 90 -0.52 -0.52 5.13
N ASN A 91 0.31 -0.07 4.20
CA ASN A 91 0.69 -0.83 3.02
C ASN A 91 2.20 -0.97 2.92
N LEU A 92 2.63 -2.16 2.49
CA LEU A 92 4.03 -2.46 2.18
C LEU A 92 4.08 -3.12 0.81
N ARG A 93 4.95 -2.61 -0.07
CA ARG A 93 5.13 -3.10 -1.43
C ARG A 93 6.60 -3.21 -1.78
N TYR A 94 7.00 -4.35 -2.30
CA TYR A 94 8.30 -4.58 -2.92
C TYR A 94 8.13 -4.68 -4.43
N GLU A 95 8.92 -3.94 -5.19
CA GLU A 95 8.96 -3.98 -6.65
C GLU A 95 10.35 -4.36 -7.12
N ARG A 96 10.42 -5.29 -8.07
CA ARG A 96 11.66 -5.64 -8.76
C ARG A 96 11.49 -5.55 -10.27
N LYS A 97 12.30 -4.71 -10.91
CA LYS A 97 12.47 -4.69 -12.37
C LYS A 97 13.39 -5.86 -12.77
N VAL A 98 12.90 -6.75 -13.61
CA VAL A 98 13.67 -7.89 -14.16
C VAL A 98 14.33 -7.47 -15.47
N SER A 99 13.67 -6.60 -16.24
CA SER A 99 14.21 -6.00 -17.46
C SER A 99 13.64 -4.59 -17.65
N LYS A 100 13.99 -3.93 -18.77
CA LYS A 100 13.37 -2.64 -19.14
C LYS A 100 11.86 -2.73 -19.34
N LYS A 101 11.33 -3.92 -19.65
CA LYS A 101 9.91 -4.15 -19.97
C LYS A 101 9.18 -5.03 -18.95
N LEU A 102 9.92 -5.78 -18.12
CA LEU A 102 9.36 -6.74 -17.19
C LEU A 102 9.73 -6.38 -15.76
N GLY A 103 8.75 -6.47 -14.88
CA GLY A 103 8.95 -6.37 -13.45
C GLY A 103 7.87 -7.16 -12.74
N PHE A 104 8.12 -7.45 -11.47
CA PHE A 104 7.14 -8.02 -10.58
C PHE A 104 7.01 -7.16 -9.34
N TYR A 105 5.88 -7.29 -8.65
CA TYR A 105 5.66 -6.68 -7.36
C TYR A 105 5.03 -7.69 -6.41
N LEU A 106 5.34 -7.54 -5.13
CA LEU A 106 4.68 -8.21 -4.03
C LEU A 106 4.23 -7.13 -3.06
N GLY A 107 2.99 -7.18 -2.59
CA GLY A 107 2.48 -6.20 -1.66
C GLY A 107 1.48 -6.79 -0.69
N THR A 108 1.35 -6.13 0.45
CA THR A 108 0.33 -6.40 1.46
C THR A 108 -0.27 -5.09 1.94
N ILE A 109 -1.55 -5.14 2.28
CA ILE A 109 -2.28 -4.03 2.88
C ILE A 109 -2.92 -4.59 4.14
N TYR A 110 -2.71 -3.93 5.27
CA TYR A 110 -3.43 -4.17 6.50
C TYR A 110 -4.38 -3.00 6.72
N GLU A 111 -5.67 -3.27 6.68
CA GLU A 111 -6.73 -2.26 6.78
C GLU A 111 -7.61 -2.56 8.00
N VAL A 112 -8.00 -1.52 8.73
CA VAL A 112 -8.95 -1.61 9.83
C VAL A 112 -10.12 -0.67 9.58
N ILE A 113 -11.22 -1.27 9.16
CA ILE A 113 -12.52 -0.62 9.05
C ILE A 113 -13.30 -0.95 10.33
N PRO A 114 -13.47 0.00 11.27
CA PRO A 114 -14.39 -0.18 12.38
C PRO A 114 -15.79 -0.35 11.80
N LEU A 115 -16.47 -1.40 12.28
CA LEU A 115 -17.87 -1.63 11.98
C LEU A 115 -18.66 -0.38 12.38
N ARG A 116 -19.42 0.17 11.44
CA ARG A 116 -20.45 1.17 11.74
C ARG A 116 -21.41 0.48 12.72
N VAL A 117 -21.40 0.88 13.99
CA VAL A 117 -22.44 0.45 14.94
C VAL A 117 -23.70 1.25 14.59
N THR A 118 -24.30 0.93 13.45
CA THR A 118 -25.62 1.40 13.10
C THR A 118 -26.60 0.49 13.81
N THR A 119 -27.03 0.90 14.99
CA THR A 119 -28.41 0.81 15.54
C THR A 119 -28.43 0.48 17.05
N PRO A 120 -29.34 1.10 17.83
CA PRO A 120 -29.64 0.69 19.20
C PRO A 120 -30.21 -0.74 19.32
N GLU A 121 -30.61 -1.37 18.21
CA GLU A 121 -31.30 -2.67 18.19
C GLU A 121 -30.37 -3.84 18.59
N ILE A 122 -29.09 -3.78 18.27
CA ILE A 122 -28.12 -4.83 18.64
C ILE A 122 -27.88 -4.85 20.16
N MET A 123 -28.03 -3.71 20.84
CA MET A 123 -27.86 -3.60 22.29
C MET A 123 -28.92 -4.41 23.07
N TRP A 124 -30.14 -4.49 22.55
CA TRP A 124 -31.21 -5.32 23.14
C TRP A 124 -30.98 -6.82 22.94
N MET A 125 -30.38 -7.22 21.82
CA MET A 125 -30.11 -8.64 21.54
C MET A 125 -29.07 -9.23 22.50
N TRP A 126 -28.05 -8.46 22.89
CA TRP A 126 -27.07 -8.89 23.89
C TRP A 126 -27.65 -8.90 25.32
N ALA A 127 -28.55 -7.98 25.66
CA ALA A 127 -29.23 -7.97 26.96
C ALA A 127 -30.22 -9.13 27.13
N LEU A 128 -30.83 -9.61 26.04
CA LEU A 128 -31.73 -10.79 26.05
C LEU A 128 -30.98 -12.12 26.03
N ALA A 129 -29.77 -12.18 25.47
CA ALA A 129 -28.93 -13.38 25.49
C ALA A 129 -28.19 -13.62 26.83
N MET A 130 -28.21 -12.64 27.73
CA MET A 130 -27.62 -12.71 29.09
C MET A 130 -28.66 -12.85 30.20
N ARG A 131 -29.91 -13.18 29.86
CA ARG A 131 -30.96 -13.64 30.79
C ARG A 131 -31.21 -15.13 30.59
#